data_AF-A0A4Y2J9Q0-F1
#
_entry.id   AF-A0A4Y2J9Q0-F1
#
_cell.length_a   1.000
_cell.length_b   1.000
_cell.length_c   1.000
_cell.angle_alpha   90.00
_cell.angle_beta   90.00
_cell.angle_gamma   90.00
#
_symmetry.space_group_name_H-M   'P 1'
#
loop_
_entity.id
_entity.type
_entity.pdbx_description
1 polymer ?
#
loop_
_entity_poly.entity_id
_entity_poly.type
_entity_poly.pdbx_seq_one_letter_code
_entity_poly.pdbx_strand_id
1 'polypeptide(L)'
;MNFREAFNDLNSLTTETAEIRNDVYQKAIKKAKLICEKWRIDIQTRIRRRRKMPGVLAREAGLSAEEEIDRIMKSVIEAIHQEIKSRFTRLNDLNSKFGFLLDIEKLYNKPLDNDVQISCKNLSRFYNTGSGGLGLKIVVARCQ
;
A
#
# COMPACT_ATOMS: atom_id res chain seq x y z
N MET A 1 0.04 -18.49 6.01
CA MET A 1 0.57 -17.42 5.14
C MET A 1 1.87 -16.92 5.75
N ASN A 2 3.00 -17.23 5.12
CA ASN A 2 4.31 -16.74 5.57
C ASN A 2 4.63 -15.37 4.93
N PHE A 3 5.63 -14.65 5.44
CA PHE A 3 5.98 -13.31 4.93
C PHE A 3 6.32 -13.30 3.43
N ARG A 4 6.88 -14.41 2.92
CA ARG A 4 7.27 -14.52 1.51
C ARG A 4 6.06 -14.70 0.60
N GLU A 5 5.06 -15.45 1.02
CA GLU A 5 3.76 -15.54 0.35
C GLU A 5 3.07 -14.18 0.32
N ALA A 6 2.96 -13.51 1.48
CA ALA A 6 2.37 -12.17 1.56
C ALA A 6 3.12 -11.13 0.69
N PHE A 7 4.44 -11.26 0.57
CA PHE A 7 5.25 -10.43 -0.32
C PHE A 7 4.90 -10.66 -1.79
N ASN A 8 4.79 -11.92 -2.21
CA ASN A 8 4.43 -12.27 -3.59
C ASN A 8 3.02 -11.80 -3.93
N ASP A 9 2.07 -11.97 -3.01
CA ASP A 9 0.68 -11.54 -3.18
C ASP A 9 0.59 -10.02 -3.38
N LEU A 10 1.32 -9.23 -2.58
CA LEU A 10 1.36 -7.77 -2.72
C LEU A 10 1.99 -7.32 -4.04
N ASN A 11 3.02 -8.03 -4.53
CA ASN A 11 3.63 -7.74 -5.83
C ASN A 11 2.69 -8.08 -6.99
N SER A 12 2.01 -9.23 -6.93
CA SER A 12 0.99 -9.60 -7.93
C SER A 12 -0.11 -8.54 -7.98
N LEU A 13 -0.65 -8.17 -6.81
CA LEU A 13 -1.69 -7.16 -6.69
C LEU A 13 -1.26 -5.79 -7.25
N THR A 14 -0.01 -5.39 -7.03
CA THR A 14 0.52 -4.12 -7.58
C THR A 14 0.55 -4.15 -9.10
N THR A 15 0.99 -5.27 -9.68
CA THR A 15 1.11 -5.45 -11.13
C THR A 15 -0.28 -5.50 -11.78
N GLU A 16 -1.16 -6.34 -11.25
CA GLU A 16 -2.54 -6.50 -11.72
C GLU A 16 -3.30 -5.17 -11.66
N THR A 17 -3.21 -4.44 -10.54
CA THR A 17 -3.88 -3.15 -10.41
C THR A 17 -3.34 -2.08 -11.37
N ALA A 18 -2.05 -2.13 -11.73
CA ALA A 18 -1.47 -1.23 -12.73
C ALA A 18 -2.00 -1.52 -14.14
N GLU A 19 -2.21 -2.80 -14.48
CA GLU A 19 -2.71 -3.27 -15.77
C GLU A 19 -4.20 -2.96 -15.98
N ILE A 20 -5.04 -3.24 -14.97
CA ILE A 20 -6.50 -3.05 -15.09
C ILE A 20 -6.92 -1.58 -14.91
N ARG A 21 -6.04 -0.72 -14.41
CA ARG A 21 -6.34 0.67 -14.03
C ARG A 21 -7.13 1.45 -15.07
N ASN A 22 -6.66 1.47 -16.32
CA ASN A 22 -7.31 2.23 -17.39
C ASN A 22 -8.68 1.64 -17.76
N ASP A 23 -8.79 0.31 -17.78
CA ASP A 23 -10.04 -0.38 -18.07
C ASP A 23 -11.10 -0.11 -16.97
N VAL A 24 -10.69 -0.13 -15.71
CA VAL A 24 -11.55 0.22 -14.57
C VAL A 24 -12.07 1.66 -14.70
N TYR A 25 -11.22 2.62 -15.08
CA TYR A 25 -11.65 4.00 -15.31
C TYR A 25 -12.68 4.12 -16.43
N GLN A 26 -12.40 3.51 -17.58
CA GLN A 26 -13.31 3.57 -18.73
C GLN A 26 -14.65 2.90 -18.43
N LYS A 27 -14.64 1.75 -17.74
CA LYS A 27 -15.86 1.07 -17.28
C LYS A 27 -16.65 1.92 -16.29
N ALA A 28 -15.99 2.58 -15.34
CA ALA A 28 -16.64 3.44 -14.37
C ALA A 28 -17.31 4.66 -15.03
N ILE A 29 -16.60 5.35 -15.93
CA ILE A 29 -17.15 6.49 -16.69
C ILE A 29 -18.34 6.02 -17.53
N LYS A 30 -18.21 4.92 -18.27
CA LYS A 30 -19.30 4.37 -19.09
C LYS A 30 -20.53 4.02 -18.26
N LYS A 31 -20.34 3.37 -17.11
CA LYS A 31 -21.43 3.02 -16.20
C LYS A 31 -22.11 4.26 -15.62
N ALA A 32 -21.32 5.27 -15.25
CA ALA A 32 -21.84 6.53 -14.74
C ALA A 32 -22.69 7.27 -15.79
N LYS A 33 -22.20 7.36 -17.04
CA LYS A 33 -22.95 7.93 -18.18
C LYS A 33 -24.30 7.24 -18.36
N LEU A 34 -24.30 5.90 -18.38
CA LEU A 34 -25.50 5.10 -18.56
C LEU A 34 -26.54 5.32 -17.44
N ILE A 35 -26.08 5.48 -16.19
CA ILE A 35 -26.96 5.78 -15.05
C ILE A 35 -27.57 7.18 -15.20
N CYS A 36 -26.76 8.18 -15.54
CA CYS A 36 -27.22 9.55 -15.76
C CYS A 36 -28.25 9.63 -16.90
N GLU A 37 -28.00 8.97 -18.03
CA GLU A 37 -28.95 8.86 -19.14
C GLU A 37 -30.27 8.21 -18.70
N LYS A 38 -30.18 7.06 -18.00
CA LYS A 38 -31.36 6.36 -17.47
C LYS A 38 -32.21 7.23 -16.57
N TRP A 39 -31.59 8.14 -15.82
CA TRP A 39 -32.26 9.00 -14.85
C TRP A 39 -32.57 10.40 -15.43
N ARG A 40 -32.34 10.62 -16.74
CA ARG A 40 -32.48 11.91 -17.43
C ARG A 40 -31.76 13.05 -16.71
N ILE A 41 -30.63 12.74 -16.08
CA ILE A 41 -29.76 13.73 -15.47
C ILE A 41 -28.92 14.32 -16.59
N ASP A 42 -29.08 15.62 -16.84
CA ASP A 42 -28.22 16.34 -17.77
C ASP A 42 -26.78 16.36 -17.22
N ILE A 43 -25.86 15.79 -18.00
CA ILE A 43 -24.44 15.65 -17.65
C ILE A 43 -23.67 16.93 -18.01
N GLN A 44 -24.32 17.93 -18.61
CA GLN A 44 -23.70 19.24 -18.84
C GLN A 44 -22.99 19.72 -17.59
N THR A 45 -21.73 20.14 -17.80
CA THR A 45 -20.77 20.67 -16.82
C THR A 45 -21.50 21.25 -15.63
N ARG A 46 -21.51 20.51 -14.51
CA ARG A 46 -22.13 20.97 -13.27
C ARG A 46 -21.26 22.12 -12.78
N ILE A 47 -21.52 23.33 -13.27
CA ILE A 47 -20.80 24.55 -12.88
C ILE A 47 -21.09 24.69 -11.39
N ARG A 48 -20.13 24.28 -10.57
CA ARG A 48 -20.12 24.61 -9.15
C ARG A 48 -20.26 26.12 -9.09
N ARG A 49 -21.33 26.63 -8.48
CA ARG A 49 -21.49 28.07 -8.21
C ARG A 49 -20.40 28.50 -7.22
N ARG A 50 -19.16 28.67 -7.69
CA ARG A 50 -18.11 29.40 -6.98
C ARG A 50 -18.22 30.88 -7.37
N ARG A 51 -17.82 31.76 -6.45
CA ARG A 51 -17.73 33.20 -6.73
C ARG A 51 -16.91 33.41 -8.01
N LYS A 52 -17.49 34.10 -9.00
CA LYS A 52 -16.78 34.49 -10.23
C LYS A 52 -15.60 35.37 -9.84
N MET A 53 -14.40 34.97 -10.25
CA MET A 53 -13.25 35.87 -10.30
C MET A 53 -13.42 36.79 -11.53
N PRO A 54 -13.17 38.10 -11.41
CA PRO A 54 -13.20 39.00 -12.56
C PRO A 54 -12.22 38.52 -13.64
N GLY A 55 -12.68 38.36 -14.89
CA GLY A 55 -11.85 37.95 -16.02
C GLY A 55 -11.86 36.46 -16.38
N VAL A 56 -12.48 35.58 -15.60
CA VAL A 56 -12.58 34.13 -15.91
C VAL A 56 -13.96 33.82 -16.52
N LEU A 57 -13.99 33.22 -17.72
CA LEU A 57 -15.25 32.79 -18.34
C LEU A 57 -15.83 31.63 -17.55
N ALA A 58 -17.16 31.60 -17.36
CA ALA A 58 -17.84 30.59 -16.53
C ALA A 58 -17.59 29.12 -16.97
N ARG A 59 -17.15 28.91 -18.21
CA ARG A 59 -16.77 27.60 -18.76
C ARG A 59 -15.40 27.10 -18.30
N GLU A 60 -14.52 27.98 -17.83
CA GLU A 60 -13.12 27.67 -17.48
C GLU A 60 -12.95 27.32 -15.99
N ALA A 61 -14.00 27.50 -15.18
CA ALA A 61 -13.90 27.45 -13.72
C ALA A 61 -14.27 26.09 -13.08
N GLY A 62 -14.57 25.05 -13.86
CA GLY A 62 -15.00 23.76 -13.32
C GLY A 62 -14.72 22.56 -14.22
N LEU A 63 -14.35 21.44 -13.59
CA LEU A 63 -14.24 20.14 -14.25
C LEU A 63 -15.64 19.68 -14.69
N SER A 64 -15.72 19.03 -15.84
CA SER A 64 -16.90 18.29 -16.28
C SER A 64 -17.19 17.12 -15.34
N ALA A 65 -18.41 16.57 -15.41
CA ALA A 65 -18.75 15.39 -14.64
C ALA A 65 -17.84 14.19 -14.97
N GLU A 66 -17.42 14.06 -16.24
CA GLU A 66 -16.48 13.03 -16.68
C GLU A 66 -15.10 13.22 -16.06
N GLU A 67 -14.58 14.44 -16.07
CA GLU A 67 -13.30 14.79 -15.46
C GLU A 67 -13.33 14.63 -13.93
N GLU A 68 -14.47 14.90 -13.28
CA GLU A 68 -14.63 14.70 -11.84
C GLU A 68 -14.63 13.20 -11.48
N ILE A 69 -15.33 12.37 -12.27
CA ILE A 69 -15.33 10.90 -12.11
C ILE A 69 -13.93 10.34 -12.34
N ASP A 70 -13.26 10.77 -13.41
CA ASP A 70 -11.88 10.37 -13.72
C ASP A 70 -10.93 10.76 -12.57
N ARG A 71 -11.03 12.00 -12.06
CA ARG A 71 -10.23 12.48 -10.93
C ARG A 71 -10.46 11.65 -9.66
N ILE A 72 -11.72 11.38 -9.32
CA ILE A 72 -12.07 10.59 -8.12
C ILE A 72 -11.55 9.17 -8.26
N MET A 73 -11.79 8.51 -9.40
CA MET A 73 -11.32 7.15 -9.61
C MET A 73 -9.79 7.07 -9.55
N LYS A 74 -9.09 8.02 -10.18
CA LYS A 74 -7.62 8.13 -10.07
C LYS A 74 -7.15 8.29 -8.64
N SER A 75 -7.81 9.15 -7.87
CA SER A 75 -7.48 9.35 -6.46
C SER A 75 -7.68 8.09 -5.62
N VAL A 76 -8.72 7.30 -5.89
CA VAL A 76 -8.99 6.05 -5.16
C VAL A 76 -7.94 4.99 -5.48
N ILE A 77 -7.61 4.79 -6.76
CA ILE A 77 -6.59 3.81 -7.16
C ILE A 77 -5.23 4.20 -6.61
N GLU A 78 -4.86 5.48 -6.67
CA GLU A 78 -3.61 5.97 -6.09
C GLU A 78 -3.56 5.73 -4.58
N ALA A 79 -4.65 5.98 -3.84
CA ALA A 79 -4.71 5.69 -2.41
C ALA A 79 -4.50 4.20 -2.10
N ILE A 80 -5.07 3.31 -2.90
CA ILE A 80 -4.85 1.86 -2.79
C ILE A 80 -3.38 1.51 -3.05
N HIS A 81 -2.77 2.07 -4.10
CA HIS A 81 -1.35 1.86 -4.40
C HIS A 81 -0.43 2.33 -3.27
N GLN A 82 -0.72 3.49 -2.67
CA GLN A 82 0.05 3.99 -1.53
C GLN A 82 -0.09 3.08 -0.31
N GLU A 83 -1.29 2.58 -0.03
CA GLU A 83 -1.52 1.63 1.07
C GLU A 83 -0.78 0.30 0.85
N ILE A 84 -0.82 -0.25 -0.37
CA ILE A 84 -0.06 -1.45 -0.73
C ILE A 84 1.44 -1.22 -0.52
N LYS A 85 1.98 -0.10 -1.01
CA LYS A 85 3.38 0.28 -0.85
C LYS A 85 3.78 0.46 0.62
N SER A 86 2.91 1.07 1.43
CA SER A 86 3.11 1.22 2.87
C SER A 86 3.17 -0.14 3.57
N ARG A 87 2.22 -1.04 3.27
CA ARG A 87 2.22 -2.40 3.80
C ARG A 87 3.45 -3.19 3.39
N PHE A 88 3.87 -3.06 2.14
CA PHE A 88 5.08 -3.68 1.63
C PHE A 88 6.32 -3.19 2.37
N THR A 89 6.43 -1.88 2.59
CA THR A 89 7.55 -1.28 3.34
C THR A 89 7.60 -1.81 4.77
N ARG A 90 6.45 -1.90 5.44
CA ARG A 90 6.33 -2.46 6.80
C ARG A 90 6.68 -3.95 6.84
N LEU A 91 6.25 -4.72 5.85
CA LEU A 91 6.53 -6.15 5.78
C LEU A 91 8.02 -6.41 5.51
N ASN A 92 8.65 -5.61 4.66
CA ASN A 92 10.08 -5.70 4.41
C ASN A 92 10.91 -5.29 5.64
N ASP A 93 10.46 -4.28 6.40
CA ASP A 93 11.08 -3.89 7.67
C ASP A 93 10.97 -5.01 8.72
N LEU A 94 9.83 -5.70 8.81
CA LEU A 94 9.69 -6.86 9.69
C LEU A 94 10.59 -8.01 9.22
N ASN A 95 10.66 -8.27 7.92
CA ASN A 95 11.49 -9.32 7.37
C ASN A 95 13.00 -9.04 7.56
N SER A 96 13.43 -7.78 7.44
CA SER A 96 14.84 -7.42 7.67
C SER A 96 15.24 -7.54 9.15
N LYS A 97 14.31 -7.26 10.08
CA LYS A 97 14.56 -7.33 11.52
C LYS A 97 14.43 -8.74 12.10
N PHE A 98 13.45 -9.52 11.63
CA PHE A 98 13.05 -10.79 12.24
C PHE A 98 13.09 -11.98 11.29
N GLY A 99 13.24 -11.75 9.98
CA GLY A 99 13.19 -12.82 8.97
C GLY A 99 14.26 -13.88 9.14
N PHE A 100 15.41 -13.54 9.74
CA PHE A 100 16.45 -14.50 10.07
C PHE A 100 15.98 -15.61 11.03
N LEU A 101 14.94 -15.35 11.84
CA LEU A 101 14.34 -16.35 12.74
C LEU A 101 13.62 -17.48 11.98
N LEU A 102 13.30 -17.27 10.71
CA LEU A 102 12.60 -18.22 9.86
C LEU A 102 13.56 -19.15 9.11
N ASP A 103 14.86 -18.82 9.08
CA ASP A 103 15.91 -19.61 8.43
C ASP A 103 16.49 -20.62 9.45
N ILE A 104 15.71 -21.67 9.71
CA ILE A 104 16.03 -22.69 10.72
C ILE A 104 17.38 -23.36 10.43
N GLU A 105 17.69 -23.61 9.16
CA GLU A 105 18.96 -24.23 8.78
C GLU A 105 20.16 -23.36 9.19
N LYS A 106 20.13 -22.06 8.88
CA LYS A 106 21.17 -21.13 9.33
C LYS A 106 21.25 -20.97 10.84
N LEU A 107 20.13 -21.08 11.54
CA LEU A 107 20.08 -21.00 13.01
C LEU A 107 20.70 -22.22 13.69
N TYR A 108 20.64 -23.41 13.08
CA TYR A 108 21.18 -24.64 13.65
C TYR A 108 22.63 -24.93 13.25
N ASN A 109 23.14 -24.28 12.19
CA ASN A 109 24.51 -24.47 11.73
C ASN A 109 25.54 -23.94 12.75
N LYS A 110 26.58 -24.73 12.99
CA LYS A 110 27.74 -24.35 13.81
C LYS A 110 29.03 -24.39 12.98
N PRO A 111 29.88 -23.35 13.02
CA PRO A 111 29.71 -22.10 13.78
C PRO A 111 28.58 -21.23 13.22
N LEU A 112 27.94 -20.44 14.10
CA LEU A 112 26.82 -19.59 13.71
C LEU A 112 27.31 -18.47 12.79
N ASP A 113 26.62 -18.27 11.68
CA ASP A 113 26.94 -17.23 10.71
C ASP A 113 26.98 -15.83 11.35
N ASN A 114 27.93 -14.99 10.91
CA ASN A 114 28.16 -13.68 11.52
C ASN A 114 26.94 -12.75 11.36
N ASP A 115 26.20 -12.84 10.24
CA ASP A 115 25.02 -12.01 10.01
C ASP A 115 23.87 -12.42 10.94
N VAL A 116 23.75 -13.72 11.22
CA VAL A 116 22.81 -14.25 12.22
C VAL A 116 23.18 -13.76 13.62
N GLN A 117 24.46 -13.78 13.99
CA GLN A 117 24.93 -13.26 15.28
C GLN A 117 24.62 -11.76 15.45
N ILE A 118 24.85 -10.95 14.42
CA ILE A 118 24.51 -9.52 14.41
C ILE A 118 23.01 -9.32 14.58
N SER A 119 22.20 -10.10 13.85
CA SER A 119 20.74 -10.04 13.92
C SER A 119 20.21 -10.41 15.31
N CYS A 120 20.75 -11.46 15.95
CA CYS A 120 20.44 -11.82 17.34
C CYS A 120 20.79 -10.71 18.35
N LYS A 121 21.92 -10.01 18.17
CA LYS A 121 22.30 -8.87 19.03
C LYS A 121 21.33 -7.69 18.86
N ASN A 122 20.96 -7.37 17.63
CA ASN A 122 19.98 -6.32 17.34
C ASN A 122 18.60 -6.66 17.93
N LEU A 123 18.18 -7.91 17.80
CA LEU A 123 16.97 -8.44 18.42
C LEU A 123 16.99 -8.29 19.94
N SER A 124 18.10 -8.69 20.59
CA SER A 124 18.29 -8.52 22.04
C SER A 124 18.17 -7.07 22.49
N ARG A 125 18.82 -6.13 21.78
CA ARG A 125 18.71 -4.69 22.06
C ARG A 125 17.28 -4.17 21.96
N PHE A 126 16.54 -4.61 20.94
CA PHE A 126 15.14 -4.23 20.74
C PHE A 126 14.23 -4.67 21.91
N TYR A 127 14.45 -5.86 22.47
CA TYR A 127 13.65 -6.38 23.58
C TYR A 127 14.15 -5.95 24.97
N ASN A 128 15.43 -5.56 25.11
CA ASN A 128 15.95 -5.02 26.38
C ASN A 128 15.40 -3.63 26.71
N THR A 129 14.81 -2.93 25.74
CA THR A 129 14.14 -1.63 25.94
C THR A 129 12.62 -1.74 26.11
N GLY A 130 12.04 -2.96 26.05
CA GLY A 130 10.59 -3.20 26.21
C GLY A 130 10.27 -4.11 27.41
N SER A 131 9.10 -3.92 28.03
CA SER A 131 8.68 -4.61 29.26
C SER A 131 8.41 -6.13 29.15
N GLY A 132 8.62 -6.74 27.98
CA GLY A 132 8.35 -8.17 27.70
C GLY A 132 9.59 -9.08 27.59
N GLY A 133 10.78 -8.60 27.94
CA GLY A 133 12.07 -9.20 27.54
C GLY A 133 12.52 -10.53 28.18
N LEU A 134 11.74 -11.18 29.06
CA LEU A 134 12.23 -12.40 29.75
C LEU A 134 12.33 -13.64 28.86
N GLY A 135 11.36 -13.87 27.97
CA GLY A 135 11.33 -15.07 27.11
C GLY A 135 12.40 -15.06 26.01
N LEU A 136 12.70 -13.89 25.46
CA LEU A 136 13.65 -13.73 24.35
C LEU A 136 15.12 -13.74 24.78
N LYS A 137 15.42 -13.34 26.03
CA LYS A 137 16.77 -13.45 26.61
C LYS A 137 17.30 -14.88 26.57
N ILE A 138 16.43 -15.87 26.78
CA ILE A 138 16.78 -17.29 26.77
C ILE A 138 17.17 -17.75 25.36
N VAL A 139 16.45 -17.30 24.33
CA VAL A 139 16.74 -17.65 22.94
C VAL A 139 18.06 -17.02 22.48
N VAL A 140 18.28 -15.73 22.79
CA VAL A 140 19.53 -15.04 22.44
C VAL A 140 20.74 -15.63 23.18
N ALA A 141 20.60 -15.98 24.47
CA ALA A 141 21.68 -16.59 25.24
C ALA A 141 22.10 -17.97 24.69
N ARG A 142 21.20 -18.66 23.97
CA ARG A 142 21.49 -19.94 23.30
C ARG A 142 22.16 -19.76 21.93
N CYS A 143 22.22 -18.53 21.41
CA CYS A 143 22.90 -18.19 20.15
C CYS A 143 24.34 -17.65 20.36
N GLN A 144 24.81 -17.50 21.61
CA GLN A 144 26.20 -17.21 21.95
C GLN A 144 26.98 -18.51 22.15
#